data_AF-A0A290WRG2-F1
#
_entry.id   AF-A0A290WRG2-F1
#
_cell.length_a   1.000
_cell.length_b   1.000
_cell.length_c   1.000
_cell.angle_alpha   90.00
_cell.angle_beta   90.00
_cell.angle_gamma   90.00
#
_symmetry.space_group_name_H-M   'P 1'
#
loop_
_entity.id
_entity.type
_entity.pdbx_description
1 polymer ?
#
loop_
_entity_poly.entity_id
_entity_poly.type
_entity_poly.pdbx_seq_one_letter_code
_entity_poly.pdbx_strand_id
1 'polypeptide(L)'
;MKRLMIALLTLLAACSGTRALQASKNVPYATLEQTVQPGSSTREQLRAALGESTSIRFDSGNEVWMYTYPAAAGAQGEYVILFGGDGVVKKVRSGEVYQVRK
;
A
#
# COMPACT_ATOMS: atom_id res chain seq x y z
N MET A 1 6.71 0.15 -40.06
CA MET A 1 5.34 0.10 -39.48
C MET A 1 5.24 -0.88 -38.30
N LYS A 2 5.60 -2.16 -38.44
CA LYS A 2 5.53 -3.18 -37.36
C LYS A 2 6.33 -2.87 -36.08
N ARG A 3 7.53 -2.28 -36.21
CA ARG A 3 8.36 -1.84 -35.06
C ARG A 3 7.76 -0.64 -34.31
N LEU A 4 7.05 0.23 -35.03
CA LEU A 4 6.36 1.39 -34.44
C LEU A 4 5.15 0.93 -33.59
N MET A 5 4.44 -0.11 -34.04
CA MET A 5 3.35 -0.70 -33.26
C MET A 5 3.82 -1.43 -31.98
N ILE A 6 4.97 -2.10 -32.01
CA ILE A 6 5.50 -2.78 -30.81
C ILE A 6 5.87 -1.75 -29.73
N ALA A 7 6.54 -0.66 -30.10
CA ALA A 7 6.87 0.42 -29.17
C ALA A 7 5.61 1.08 -28.56
N LEU A 8 4.57 1.29 -29.39
CA LEU A 8 3.29 1.84 -28.94
C LEU A 8 2.58 0.92 -27.93
N LEU A 9 2.61 -0.40 -28.14
CA LEU A 9 1.99 -1.37 -27.22
C LEU A 9 2.70 -1.45 -25.87
N THR A 10 4.03 -1.27 -25.83
CA THR A 10 4.78 -1.27 -24.55
C THR A 10 4.52 -0.03 -23.69
N LEU A 11 4.16 1.10 -24.31
CA LEU A 11 3.84 2.35 -23.60
C LEU A 11 2.53 2.26 -22.80
N LEU A 12 1.54 1.49 -23.29
CA LEU A 12 0.25 1.35 -22.61
C LEU A 12 0.29 0.48 -21.35
N ALA A 13 1.30 -0.39 -21.20
CA ALA A 13 1.42 -1.28 -20.04
C ALA A 13 2.00 -0.59 -18.78
N ALA A 14 2.53 0.64 -18.90
CA ALA A 14 3.26 1.31 -17.82
C ALA A 14 2.37 1.90 -16.71
N CYS A 15 1.06 2.00 -16.91
CA CYS A 15 0.11 2.58 -15.95
C CYS A 15 -0.57 1.54 -15.05
N SER A 16 0.09 0.43 -14.74
CA SER A 16 -0.45 -0.54 -13.77
C SER A 16 -0.21 -0.07 -12.33
N GLY A 17 -1.25 -0.07 -11.49
CA GLY A 17 -1.19 0.29 -10.08
C GLY A 17 -0.34 -0.65 -9.19
N THR A 18 0.33 -1.64 -9.78
CA THR A 18 1.20 -2.61 -9.10
C THR A 18 2.49 -2.01 -8.55
N ARG A 19 2.93 -0.83 -9.01
CA ARG A 19 4.18 -0.20 -8.54
C ARG A 19 4.19 0.08 -7.05
N ALA A 20 3.06 0.54 -6.51
CA ALA A 20 2.96 0.86 -5.09
C ALA A 20 3.10 -0.40 -4.23
N LEU A 21 2.52 -1.53 -4.67
CA LEU A 21 2.61 -2.82 -3.97
C LEU A 21 4.06 -3.33 -3.91
N GLN A 22 4.80 -3.20 -5.02
CA GLN A 22 6.19 -3.63 -5.09
C GLN A 22 7.13 -2.77 -4.23
N ALA A 23 6.84 -1.47 -4.10
CA ALA A 23 7.63 -0.54 -3.30
C ALA A 23 7.29 -0.59 -1.79
N SER A 24 6.11 -1.09 -1.44
CA SER A 24 5.65 -1.14 -0.05
C SER A 24 6.41 -2.16 0.78
N LYS A 25 6.80 -1.74 1.98
CA LYS A 25 7.49 -2.57 2.97
C LYS A 25 6.65 -3.78 3.35
N ASN A 26 7.30 -4.94 3.39
CA ASN A 26 6.69 -6.18 3.85
C ASN A 26 6.74 -6.27 5.39
N VAL A 27 5.59 -6.50 6.03
CA VAL A 27 5.44 -6.63 7.47
C VAL A 27 4.51 -7.81 7.76
N PRO A 28 4.76 -8.66 8.79
CA PRO A 28 3.81 -9.70 9.15
C PRO A 28 2.42 -9.16 9.49
N TYR A 29 1.36 -9.84 9.03
CA TYR A 29 -0.02 -9.39 9.25
C TYR A 29 -0.35 -9.19 10.74
N ALA A 30 0.05 -10.13 11.59
CA ALA A 30 -0.17 -10.04 13.03
C ALA A 30 0.47 -8.78 13.64
N THR A 31 1.67 -8.40 13.19
CA THR A 31 2.34 -7.18 13.64
C THR A 31 1.55 -5.93 13.22
N LEU A 32 1.02 -5.91 11.99
CA LEU A 32 0.18 -4.81 11.51
C LEU A 32 -1.11 -4.69 12.35
N GLU A 33 -1.81 -5.80 12.55
CA GLU A 33 -3.05 -5.85 13.32
C GLU A 33 -2.87 -5.42 14.79
N GLN A 34 -1.76 -5.84 15.42
CA GLN A 34 -1.47 -5.49 16.81
C GLN A 34 -1.04 -4.03 16.99
N THR A 35 -0.37 -3.45 16.00
CA THR A 35 0.24 -2.12 16.11
C THR A 35 -0.72 -1.01 15.68
N VAL A 36 -1.60 -1.29 14.71
CA VAL A 36 -2.47 -0.29 14.09
C VAL A 36 -3.86 -0.32 14.72
N GLN A 37 -4.15 0.66 15.57
CA GLN A 37 -5.45 0.84 16.22
C GLN A 37 -6.15 2.10 15.69
N PRO A 38 -7.23 1.96 14.91
CA PRO A 38 -8.03 3.10 14.47
C PRO A 38 -8.51 3.95 15.65
N GLY A 39 -8.35 5.27 15.53
CA GLY A 39 -8.72 6.26 16.54
C GLY A 39 -7.70 6.48 17.65
N SER A 40 -6.61 5.70 17.72
CA SER A 40 -5.61 5.81 18.79
C SER A 40 -4.18 5.89 18.26
N SER A 41 -3.80 5.00 17.34
CA SER A 41 -2.45 4.99 16.77
C SER A 41 -2.18 6.27 15.98
N THR A 42 -0.98 6.82 16.14
CA THR A 42 -0.51 7.98 15.37
C THR A 42 0.50 7.60 14.32
N ARG A 43 0.67 8.46 13.32
CA ARG A 43 1.67 8.30 12.26
C ARG A 43 3.08 8.14 12.82
N GLU A 44 3.44 8.90 13.85
CA GLU A 44 4.76 8.87 14.47
C GLU A 44 5.01 7.56 15.21
N GLN A 45 4.00 7.07 15.94
CA GLN A 45 4.07 5.76 16.59
C GLN A 45 4.23 4.64 15.57
N LEU A 46 3.43 4.67 14.49
CA LEU A 46 3.52 3.68 13.43
C LEU A 46 4.84 3.76 12.68
N ARG A 47 5.38 4.97 12.45
CA ARG A 47 6.73 5.16 11.88
C ARG A 47 7.80 4.49 12.73
N ALA A 48 7.73 4.68 14.05
CA ALA A 48 8.71 4.12 14.97
C ALA A 48 8.61 2.59 15.04
N ALA A 49 7.39 2.04 15.04
CA ALA A 49 7.16 0.61 15.21
C ALA A 49 7.33 -0.19 13.90
N LEU A 50 6.86 0.37 12.77
CA LEU A 50 6.76 -0.34 11.49
C LEU A 50 7.77 0.17 10.46
N GLY A 51 8.42 1.32 10.70
CA GLY A 51 9.23 2.04 9.72
C GLY A 51 8.38 2.84 8.72
N GLU A 52 9.03 3.53 7.80
CA GLU A 52 8.32 4.15 6.67
C GLU A 52 8.06 3.13 5.56
N SER A 53 7.00 3.37 4.80
CA SER A 53 6.62 2.60 3.62
C SER A 53 6.04 3.55 2.57
N THR A 54 5.58 3.03 1.43
CA THR A 54 4.88 3.81 0.41
C THR A 54 3.80 4.67 1.04
N SER A 55 3.90 5.98 0.84
CA SER A 55 2.97 6.96 1.38
C SER A 55 2.50 7.94 0.30
N ILE A 56 1.27 8.41 0.45
CA ILE A 56 0.67 9.48 -0.36
C ILE A 56 0.10 10.50 0.60
N ARG A 57 0.58 11.75 0.50
CA ARG A 57 0.06 12.86 1.30
C ARG A 57 -0.85 13.74 0.42
N PHE A 58 -2.02 14.05 0.96
CA PHE A 58 -3.01 14.89 0.29
C PHE A 58 -2.92 16.33 0.82
N ASP A 59 -3.27 17.31 0.00
CA ASP A 59 -3.30 18.72 0.40
C ASP A 59 -4.30 19.01 1.53
N SER A 60 -5.27 18.13 1.73
CA SER A 60 -6.20 18.16 2.88
C SER A 60 -5.54 17.84 4.22
N GLY A 61 -4.25 17.46 4.22
CA GLY A 61 -3.51 17.00 5.39
C GLY A 61 -3.65 15.51 5.68
N ASN A 62 -4.60 14.83 5.03
CA ASN A 62 -4.71 13.38 5.12
C ASN A 62 -3.49 12.69 4.49
N GLU A 63 -3.18 11.50 4.98
CA GLU A 63 -2.07 10.71 4.48
C GLU A 63 -2.45 9.25 4.41
N VAL A 64 -2.06 8.56 3.34
CA VAL A 64 -2.28 7.13 3.16
C VAL A 64 -0.95 6.43 3.13
N TRP A 65 -0.79 5.43 4.00
CA TRP A 65 0.36 4.52 3.99
C TRP A 65 -0.08 3.14 3.54
N MET A 66 0.81 2.43 2.85
CA MET A 66 0.56 1.07 2.43
C MET A 66 1.73 0.17 2.79
N TYR A 67 1.41 -0.96 3.42
CA TYR A 67 2.31 -2.08 3.67
C TYR A 67 1.84 -3.29 2.88
N THR A 68 2.75 -4.24 2.65
CA THR A 68 2.41 -5.57 2.17
C THR A 68 2.65 -6.60 3.27
N TYR A 69 1.99 -7.75 3.18
CA TYR A 69 2.22 -8.89 4.06
C TYR A 69 2.15 -10.19 3.26
N PRO A 70 2.87 -11.25 3.68
CA PRO A 70 2.71 -12.56 3.08
C PRO A 70 1.32 -13.11 3.42
N ALA A 71 0.52 -13.39 2.39
CA ALA A 71 -0.79 -14.01 2.52
C ALA A 71 -0.71 -15.53 2.27
N ALA A 72 -1.84 -16.22 2.36
CA ALA A 72 -1.91 -17.65 2.12
C ALA A 72 -1.46 -18.00 0.69
N ALA A 73 -1.01 -19.25 0.50
CA ALA A 73 -0.64 -19.80 -0.80
C ALA A 73 0.39 -18.99 -1.61
N GLY A 74 1.26 -18.22 -0.94
CA GLY A 74 2.29 -17.40 -1.58
C GLY A 74 1.78 -16.11 -2.22
N ALA A 75 0.51 -15.75 -2.01
CA ALA A 75 -0.01 -14.45 -2.41
C ALA A 75 0.56 -13.32 -1.53
N GLN A 76 0.46 -12.09 -2.01
CA GLN A 76 0.69 -10.89 -1.21
C GLN A 76 -0.65 -10.26 -0.82
N GLY A 77 -0.75 -9.88 0.45
CA GLY A 77 -1.81 -9.00 0.93
C GLY A 77 -1.34 -7.55 0.99
N GLU A 78 -2.30 -6.64 0.93
CA GLU A 78 -2.11 -5.21 1.11
C GLU A 78 -2.74 -4.76 2.44
N TYR A 79 -2.07 -3.84 3.13
CA TYR A 79 -2.57 -3.21 4.35
C TYR A 79 -2.45 -1.70 4.22
N VAL A 80 -3.59 -1.05 4.06
CA VAL A 80 -3.71 0.38 3.76
C VAL A 80 -4.23 1.12 4.99
N ILE A 81 -3.50 2.16 5.41
CA ILE A 81 -3.78 2.97 6.57
C ILE A 81 -4.08 4.38 6.10
N LEU A 82 -5.24 4.91 6.49
CA LEU A 82 -5.59 6.31 6.30
C LEU A 82 -5.39 7.06 7.62
N PHE A 83 -4.52 8.07 7.59
CA PHE A 83 -4.35 9.06 8.63
C PHE A 83 -5.18 10.31 8.31
N GLY A 84 -5.74 10.92 9.36
CA GLY A 84 -6.33 12.24 9.28
C GLY A 84 -5.27 13.33 9.24
N GLY A 85 -5.69 14.58 9.01
CA GLY A 85 -4.82 15.75 9.13
C GLY A 85 -4.22 15.94 10.53
N ASP A 86 -4.82 15.33 11.54
CA ASP A 86 -4.33 15.24 12.93
C ASP A 86 -3.23 14.18 13.13
N GLY A 87 -2.92 13.39 12.09
CA GLY A 87 -1.94 12.30 12.16
C GLY A 87 -2.45 11.03 12.84
N VAL A 88 -3.75 10.96 13.19
CA VAL A 88 -4.35 9.78 13.84
C VAL A 88 -4.93 8.85 12.78
N VAL A 89 -4.82 7.53 12.99
CA VAL A 89 -5.42 6.53 12.11
C VAL A 89 -6.95 6.68 12.11
N LYS A 90 -7.53 6.98 10.95
CA LYS A 90 -8.98 7.10 10.74
C LYS A 90 -9.59 5.82 10.22
N LYS A 91 -8.86 5.10 9.35
CA LYS A 91 -9.36 3.88 8.72
C LYS A 91 -8.21 2.95 8.37
N VAL A 92 -8.50 1.67 8.42
CA VAL A 92 -7.65 0.59 7.94
C VAL A 92 -8.43 -0.24 6.93
N ARG A 93 -7.74 -0.69 5.88
CA ARG A 93 -8.21 -1.73 4.97
C ARG A 93 -7.12 -2.77 4.82
N SER A 94 -7.47 -4.04 4.96
CA SER A 94 -6.61 -5.15 4.55
C SER A 94 -7.33 -6.03 3.53
N GLY A 95 -6.55 -6.76 2.72
CA GLY A 95 -7.09 -7.70 1.76
C GLY A 95 -6.00 -8.35 0.92
N GLU A 96 -6.35 -9.42 0.21
CA GLU A 96 -5.48 -9.97 -0.81
C GLU A 96 -5.39 -9.01 -2.00
N VAL A 97 -4.19 -8.87 -2.57
CA VAL A 97 -4.03 -8.12 -3.82
C VAL A 97 -4.86 -8.82 -4.90
N TYR A 98 -5.81 -8.11 -5.50
CA TYR A 98 -6.65 -8.66 -6.56
C TYR A 98 -5.79 -9.15 -7.73
N GLN A 99 -5.65 -10.47 -7.86
CA GLN A 99 -5.02 -11.10 -9.00
C GLN A 99 -6.08 -11.27 -10.08
N VAL A 100 -6.01 -10.49 -11.16
CA VAL A 100 -6.76 -10.82 -12.37
C VAL A 100 -6.22 -12.16 -12.85
N ARG A 101 -7.02 -13.23 -12.73
CA ARG A 101 -6.65 -14.53 -13.33
C ARG A 101 -6.44 -14.31 -14.82
N LYS A 102 -5.23 -14.58 -15.29
CA LYS A 102 -4.90 -14.58 -16.72
C LYS A 102 -5.56 -15.74 -17.44
#